data_AF-A0A846SPU2-F1
#
_entry.id   AF-A0A846SPU2-F1
#
_cell.length_a   1.000
_cell.length_b   1.000
_cell.length_c   1.000
_cell.angle_alpha   90.00
_cell.angle_beta   90.00
_cell.angle_gamma   90.00
#
_symmetry.space_group_name_H-M   'P 1'
#
loop_
_entity.id
_entity.type
_entity.pdbx_description
1 polymer ?
#
loop_
_entity_poly.entity_id
_entity_poly.type
_entity_poly.pdbx_seq_one_letter_code
_entity_poly.pdbx_strand_id
1 'polypeptide(L)'
;MLYADTDAPAPHLARDYYRQRDLLPNGSGWKNLLDGLNARLKIVNYHAFEPHALQGNQRSPLDGKRGPDGKKTEAKESPTQMLKRVLGGAFKPDSRLLVINDEAHHCYLPKAGNGHRRGGDDDDGQNNDRAARWFSGLMELGRRFKLTAVYDLSATPYFLSGSGYRAYELFPWVVMDFGLVEAIESGLVKIPFLPGRDNTQQLDMPVLLNLYDHIKDGLPGGSRRARKTAAAPDSSPTTGEPPPQLPGMLISALDQFHGHYQRMLRRRRGLFETPPVFIVVCANTVVSKEVYKHIAGYERTLPDGSTMTVPGCYEEFSNFDPVTRQPRSRPPTLLIDSAALDEATVIDEAFNRIARQFFFCGGDGDEFDSWHKGLRDLANSKTKRKQEAEKNSAD
;
A
#
# COMPACT_ATOMS: atom_id res chain seq x y z
N MET A 1 15.32 0.85 -5.21
CA MET A 1 14.35 1.71 -5.94
C MET A 1 14.21 1.16 -7.38
N LEU A 2 13.05 1.24 -8.03
CA LEU A 2 12.84 0.73 -9.41
C LEU A 2 13.45 1.64 -10.50
N TYR A 3 14.11 2.73 -10.10
CA TYR A 3 14.95 3.55 -10.98
C TYR A 3 16.36 2.97 -11.02
N ALA A 4 17.00 3.02 -12.18
CA ALA A 4 18.39 2.65 -12.35
C ALA A 4 19.30 3.60 -11.57
N ASP A 5 20.29 3.06 -10.86
CA ASP A 5 21.29 3.86 -10.17
C ASP A 5 22.36 4.23 -11.20
N THR A 6 22.42 5.51 -11.54
CA THR A 6 23.37 6.06 -12.51
C THR A 6 24.57 6.73 -11.86
N ASP A 7 24.56 6.85 -10.54
CA ASP A 7 25.58 7.60 -9.78
C ASP A 7 26.62 6.65 -9.17
N ALA A 8 26.30 5.36 -9.05
CA ALA A 8 27.22 4.36 -8.53
C ALA A 8 28.49 4.22 -9.42
N PRO A 9 29.69 4.26 -8.83
CA PRO A 9 30.95 4.21 -9.59
C PRO A 9 31.23 2.81 -10.18
N ALA A 10 30.57 1.77 -9.68
CA ALA A 10 30.66 0.41 -10.21
C ALA A 10 29.33 -0.35 -10.06
N PRO A 11 29.00 -1.30 -10.96
CA PRO A 11 27.70 -1.99 -10.96
C PRO A 11 27.38 -2.78 -9.68
N HIS A 12 28.39 -3.30 -8.98
CA HIS A 12 28.20 -4.06 -7.74
C HIS A 12 27.96 -3.17 -6.51
N LEU A 13 28.22 -1.85 -6.64
CA LEU A 13 27.94 -0.86 -5.60
C LEU A 13 26.59 -0.15 -5.83
N ALA A 14 25.95 -0.43 -6.96
CA ALA A 14 24.68 0.17 -7.33
C ALA A 14 23.57 -0.27 -6.38
N ARG A 15 22.72 0.68 -6.00
CA ARG A 15 21.62 0.48 -5.05
C ARG A 15 20.27 0.25 -5.75
N ASP A 16 20.27 0.16 -7.07
CA ASP A 16 19.05 -0.15 -7.82
C ASP A 16 18.68 -1.62 -7.77
N TYR A 17 17.39 -1.84 -7.89
CA TYR A 17 16.79 -3.16 -7.77
C TYR A 17 17.24 -4.13 -8.87
N TYR A 18 17.52 -3.63 -10.07
CA TYR A 18 17.90 -4.45 -11.22
C TYR A 18 19.27 -5.08 -11.03
N ARG A 19 20.25 -4.29 -10.56
CA ARG A 19 21.62 -4.75 -10.30
C ARG A 19 21.73 -5.57 -9.02
N GLN A 20 21.03 -5.18 -7.95
CA GLN A 20 21.02 -5.93 -6.69
C GLN A 20 20.44 -7.35 -6.82
N ARG A 21 19.48 -7.55 -7.73
CA ARG A 21 18.81 -8.85 -7.93
C ARG A 21 19.18 -9.55 -9.23
N ASP A 22 20.18 -9.05 -9.94
CA ASP A 22 20.64 -9.52 -11.26
C ASP A 22 19.49 -9.88 -12.22
N LEU A 23 18.50 -8.99 -12.32
CA LEU A 23 17.27 -9.24 -13.09
C LEU A 23 17.47 -9.15 -14.60
N LEU A 24 18.60 -8.60 -15.04
CA LEU A 24 18.91 -8.42 -16.45
C LEU A 24 19.78 -9.58 -16.95
N PRO A 25 19.35 -10.31 -18.00
CA PRO A 25 20.10 -11.46 -18.51
C PRO A 25 21.54 -11.10 -18.88
N ASN A 26 22.48 -11.95 -18.47
CA ASN A 26 23.88 -11.81 -18.83
C ASN A 26 24.06 -11.96 -20.36
N GLY A 27 24.79 -11.04 -21.00
CA GLY A 27 25.08 -11.07 -22.45
C GLY A 27 24.03 -10.43 -23.37
N SER A 28 22.93 -9.90 -22.82
CA SER A 28 21.79 -9.42 -23.60
C SER A 28 21.87 -7.97 -24.10
N GLY A 29 22.97 -7.25 -23.82
CA GLY A 29 23.13 -5.82 -24.15
C GLY A 29 22.21 -4.87 -23.36
N TRP A 30 21.14 -5.37 -22.72
CA TRP A 30 20.19 -4.58 -21.93
C TRP A 30 20.84 -3.82 -20.77
N LYS A 31 21.90 -4.38 -20.17
CA LYS A 31 22.69 -3.72 -19.12
C LYS A 31 23.25 -2.37 -19.57
N ASN A 32 23.59 -2.21 -20.86
CA ASN A 32 24.11 -0.96 -21.41
C ASN A 32 23.02 0.11 -21.64
N LEU A 33 21.75 -0.30 -21.67
CA LEU A 33 20.61 0.60 -21.86
C LEU A 33 19.99 1.04 -20.52
N LEU A 34 20.41 0.43 -19.42
CA LEU A 34 19.82 0.63 -18.09
C LEU A 34 19.92 2.08 -17.62
N ASP A 35 21.04 2.75 -17.88
CA ASP A 35 21.25 4.14 -17.45
C ASP A 35 20.29 5.12 -18.17
N GLY A 36 19.83 4.75 -19.36
CA GLY A 36 18.82 5.52 -20.12
C GLY A 36 17.37 5.25 -19.70
N LEU A 37 17.12 4.27 -18.83
CA LEU A 37 15.76 3.85 -18.45
C LEU A 37 15.02 4.96 -17.70
N ASN A 38 15.70 5.67 -16.80
CA ASN A 38 15.09 6.69 -15.94
C ASN A 38 14.47 7.85 -16.75
N ALA A 39 15.03 8.15 -17.93
CA ALA A 39 14.49 9.17 -18.83
C ALA A 39 13.21 8.74 -19.57
N ARG A 40 12.88 7.44 -19.55
CA ARG A 40 11.79 6.84 -20.31
C ARG A 40 10.75 6.15 -19.41
N LEU A 41 11.01 6.05 -18.12
CA LEU A 41 10.17 5.35 -17.15
C LEU A 41 9.55 6.33 -16.15
N LYS A 42 8.23 6.24 -16.00
CA LYS A 42 7.49 7.00 -15.01
C LYS A 42 6.56 6.05 -14.26
N ILE A 43 6.81 5.90 -12.97
CA ILE A 43 5.97 5.10 -12.06
C ILE A 43 5.06 6.07 -11.31
N VAL A 44 3.75 5.85 -11.38
CA VAL A 44 2.73 6.69 -10.77
C VAL A 44 1.61 5.81 -10.21
N ASN A 45 1.08 6.18 -9.05
CA ASN A 45 -0.19 5.61 -8.57
C ASN A 45 -1.32 6.21 -9.41
N TYR A 46 -2.27 5.39 -9.88
CA TYR A 46 -3.37 5.85 -10.72
C TYR A 46 -4.29 6.87 -10.01
N HIS A 47 -4.33 6.88 -8.68
CA HIS A 47 -5.04 7.91 -7.91
C HIS A 47 -4.52 9.32 -8.22
N ALA A 48 -3.28 9.46 -8.70
CA ALA A 48 -2.73 10.75 -9.10
C ALA A 48 -3.48 11.40 -10.27
N PHE A 49 -4.27 10.65 -11.05
CA PHE A 49 -5.17 11.20 -12.08
C PHE A 49 -6.36 11.98 -11.50
N GLU A 50 -6.60 11.93 -10.18
CA GLU A 50 -7.61 12.76 -9.53
C GLU A 50 -7.28 14.25 -9.71
N PRO A 51 -8.21 15.07 -10.26
CA PRO A 51 -8.01 16.50 -10.35
C PRO A 51 -8.00 17.15 -8.97
N HIS A 52 -6.91 17.84 -8.64
CA HIS A 52 -6.84 18.57 -7.38
C HIS A 52 -7.66 19.87 -7.44
N ALA A 53 -8.15 20.33 -6.29
CA ALA A 53 -8.71 21.68 -6.20
C ALA A 53 -7.60 22.72 -6.37
N LEU A 54 -7.84 23.71 -7.23
CA LEU A 54 -6.93 24.83 -7.44
C LEU A 54 -6.90 25.70 -6.19
N GLN A 55 -5.69 26.09 -5.78
CA GLN A 55 -5.46 26.96 -4.63
C GLN A 55 -4.93 28.34 -5.07
N GLY A 56 -5.25 29.38 -4.30
CA GLY A 56 -4.74 30.74 -4.51
C GLY A 56 -5.18 31.39 -5.83
N ASN A 57 -4.27 32.13 -6.47
CA ASN A 57 -4.52 32.95 -7.68
C ASN A 57 -4.90 32.16 -8.95
N GLN A 58 -4.93 30.83 -8.88
CA GLN A 58 -5.36 29.97 -10.01
C GLN A 58 -6.87 29.64 -9.95
N ARG A 59 -7.58 30.11 -8.92
CA ARG A 59 -9.03 29.93 -8.80
C ARG A 59 -9.79 30.80 -9.79
N SER A 60 -10.84 30.26 -10.38
CA SER A 60 -11.79 31.03 -11.18
C SER A 60 -12.58 31.99 -10.26
N PRO A 61 -12.99 33.19 -10.72
CA PRO A 61 -13.89 34.09 -9.99
C PRO A 61 -15.28 33.50 -9.65
N LEU A 62 -15.56 32.30 -10.15
CA LEU A 62 -16.79 31.53 -9.91
C LEU A 62 -16.60 30.43 -8.85
N ASP A 63 -15.37 30.22 -8.37
CA ASP A 63 -15.06 29.22 -7.35
C ASP A 63 -15.83 29.52 -6.04
N GLY A 64 -16.52 28.51 -5.51
CA GLY A 64 -17.40 28.60 -4.35
C GLY A 64 -18.82 29.15 -4.62
N LYS A 65 -19.13 29.63 -5.84
CA LYS A 65 -20.50 30.05 -6.20
C LYS A 65 -21.38 28.85 -6.52
N ARG A 66 -22.64 28.89 -6.08
CA ARG A 66 -23.62 27.85 -6.42
C ARG A 66 -24.00 27.93 -7.90
N GLY A 67 -23.82 26.83 -8.61
CA GLY A 67 -24.24 26.69 -9.99
C GLY A 67 -25.76 26.57 -10.12
N PRO A 68 -26.27 26.50 -11.38
CA PRO A 68 -27.70 26.29 -11.66
C PRO A 68 -28.27 24.99 -11.08
N ASP A 69 -27.39 24.05 -10.74
CA ASP A 69 -27.67 22.76 -10.12
C ASP A 69 -27.64 22.78 -8.57
N GLY A 70 -27.40 23.95 -7.97
CA GLY A 70 -27.33 24.15 -6.53
C GLY A 70 -26.04 23.67 -5.86
N LYS A 71 -25.09 23.09 -6.63
CA LYS A 71 -23.79 22.63 -6.12
C LYS A 71 -22.77 23.77 -6.13
N LYS A 72 -21.83 23.76 -5.17
CA LYS A 72 -20.71 24.71 -5.18
C LYS A 72 -19.81 24.39 -6.36
N THR A 73 -19.51 25.39 -7.19
CA THR A 73 -18.51 25.28 -8.25
C THR A 73 -17.15 25.18 -7.58
N GLU A 74 -16.44 24.06 -7.77
CA GLU A 74 -15.05 23.91 -7.33
C GLU A 74 -14.14 24.11 -8.54
N ALA A 75 -13.23 25.07 -8.46
CA ALA A 75 -12.17 25.23 -9.47
C ALA A 75 -11.17 24.06 -9.32
N LYS A 76 -11.31 23.03 -10.15
CA LYS A 76 -10.39 21.88 -10.20
C LYS A 76 -9.35 22.03 -11.32
N GLU A 77 -8.23 21.33 -11.19
CA GLU A 77 -7.22 21.23 -12.24
C GLU A 77 -7.84 20.80 -13.57
N SER A 78 -7.47 21.48 -14.66
CA SER A 78 -7.78 21.00 -16.01
C SER A 78 -7.03 19.69 -16.31
N PRO A 79 -7.52 18.84 -17.24
CA PRO A 79 -6.82 17.62 -17.64
C PRO A 79 -5.36 17.86 -18.04
N THR A 80 -5.08 18.97 -18.74
CA THR A 80 -3.73 19.38 -19.15
C THR A 80 -2.82 19.68 -17.95
N GLN A 81 -3.35 20.31 -16.90
CA GLN A 81 -2.61 20.59 -15.66
C GLN A 81 -2.37 19.31 -14.86
N MET A 82 -3.40 18.47 -14.71
CA MET A 82 -3.29 17.16 -14.05
C MET A 82 -2.21 16.30 -14.73
N LEU A 83 -2.23 16.16 -16.06
CA LEU A 83 -1.22 15.37 -16.78
C LEU A 83 0.19 15.94 -16.62
N LYS A 84 0.32 17.27 -16.58
CA LYS A 84 1.61 17.94 -16.34
C LYS A 84 2.13 17.64 -14.94
N ARG A 85 1.25 17.56 -13.93
CA ARG A 85 1.57 17.16 -12.55
C ARG A 85 1.98 15.68 -12.48
N VAL A 86 1.16 14.78 -13.02
CA VAL A 86 1.38 13.32 -12.96
C VAL A 86 2.67 12.92 -13.69
N LEU A 87 2.85 13.39 -14.92
CA LEU A 87 4.01 13.01 -15.75
C LEU A 87 5.24 13.89 -15.51
N GLY A 88 5.08 15.06 -14.88
CA GLY A 88 6.19 15.95 -14.51
C GLY A 88 7.04 16.45 -15.69
N GLY A 89 6.50 16.43 -16.91
CA GLY A 89 7.24 16.75 -18.14
C GLY A 89 8.27 15.70 -18.56
N ALA A 90 8.23 14.49 -17.99
CA ALA A 90 9.13 13.39 -18.35
C ALA A 90 9.06 13.02 -19.84
N PHE A 91 7.87 13.20 -20.43
CA PHE A 91 7.62 12.88 -21.83
C PHE A 91 7.29 14.14 -22.63
N LYS A 92 7.86 14.23 -23.83
CA LYS A 92 7.50 15.27 -24.79
C LYS A 92 6.08 15.03 -25.31
N PRO A 93 5.30 16.09 -25.62
CA PRO A 93 4.03 15.93 -26.33
C PRO A 93 4.20 15.08 -27.60
N ASP A 94 3.16 14.32 -27.96
CA ASP A 94 3.15 13.39 -29.11
C ASP A 94 4.15 12.23 -29.06
N SER A 95 4.87 12.06 -27.96
CA SER A 95 5.68 10.86 -27.75
C SER A 95 4.81 9.60 -27.72
N ARG A 96 5.41 8.48 -28.14
CA ARG A 96 4.79 7.17 -28.06
C ARG A 96 4.91 6.65 -26.64
N LEU A 97 3.78 6.32 -26.03
CA LEU A 97 3.73 5.79 -24.67
C LEU A 97 3.26 4.35 -24.69
N LEU A 98 3.92 3.54 -23.87
CA LEU A 98 3.46 2.23 -23.46
C LEU A 98 3.04 2.33 -22.00
N VAL A 99 1.86 1.82 -21.69
CA VAL A 99 1.33 1.83 -20.33
C VAL A 99 1.25 0.39 -19.82
N ILE A 100 1.76 0.17 -18.63
CA ILE A 100 1.62 -1.10 -17.90
C ILE A 100 0.88 -0.76 -16.61
N ASN A 101 -0.22 -1.44 -16.38
CA ASN A 101 -1.05 -1.30 -15.20
C ASN A 101 -0.92 -2.55 -14.35
N ASP A 102 -0.45 -2.37 -13.13
CA ASP A 102 -0.37 -3.44 -12.14
C ASP A 102 -1.62 -3.36 -11.25
N GLU A 103 -2.14 -4.51 -10.83
CA GLU A 103 -3.42 -4.61 -10.10
C GLU A 103 -4.63 -4.01 -10.84
N ALA A 104 -4.75 -4.32 -12.14
CA ALA A 104 -5.79 -3.78 -13.02
C ALA A 104 -7.22 -4.12 -12.61
N HIS A 105 -7.43 -5.04 -11.66
CA HIS A 105 -8.76 -5.36 -11.12
C HIS A 105 -9.41 -4.19 -10.37
N HIS A 106 -8.62 -3.22 -9.91
CA HIS A 106 -9.13 -1.97 -9.34
C HIS A 106 -9.54 -0.95 -10.40
N CYS A 107 -9.30 -1.21 -11.69
CA CYS A 107 -9.31 -0.21 -12.74
C CYS A 107 -10.34 -0.55 -13.83
N TYR A 108 -11.63 -0.40 -13.54
CA TYR A 108 -12.72 -0.68 -14.48
C TYR A 108 -13.70 0.47 -14.60
N LEU A 109 -14.43 0.52 -15.72
CA LEU A 109 -15.52 1.47 -15.92
C LEU A 109 -16.84 0.84 -15.43
N PRO A 110 -17.47 1.35 -14.36
CA PRO A 110 -18.74 0.83 -13.86
C PRO A 110 -19.86 0.98 -14.89
N LYS A 111 -20.81 0.04 -14.92
CA LYS A 111 -21.98 0.12 -15.83
C LYS A 111 -22.91 1.26 -15.41
N ALA A 112 -23.12 2.23 -16.30
CA ALA A 112 -24.12 3.28 -16.09
C ALA A 112 -25.54 2.67 -16.04
N GLY A 113 -26.30 2.96 -14.99
CA GLY A 113 -27.75 2.73 -14.96
C GLY A 113 -28.26 1.39 -14.38
N ASN A 114 -27.41 0.44 -14.01
CA ASN A 114 -27.83 -0.81 -13.33
C ASN A 114 -27.38 -0.92 -11.87
N GLY A 115 -27.00 0.22 -11.27
CA GLY A 115 -27.04 0.38 -9.82
C GLY A 115 -28.49 0.43 -9.37
N HIS A 116 -29.18 -0.71 -9.35
CA HIS A 116 -30.15 -0.89 -8.29
C HIS A 116 -29.34 -0.60 -7.03
N ARG A 117 -29.58 0.57 -6.41
CA ARG A 117 -29.15 0.86 -5.04
C ARG A 117 -29.87 -0.16 -4.15
N ARG A 118 -29.52 -1.44 -4.27
CA ARG A 118 -29.92 -2.48 -3.33
C ARG A 118 -29.00 -2.31 -2.14
N GLY A 119 -29.23 -1.22 -1.39
CA GLY A 119 -28.61 -0.94 -0.10
C GLY A 119 -27.11 -1.20 -0.02
N GLY A 120 -26.32 -0.89 -1.05
CA GLY A 120 -24.87 -0.96 -0.98
C GLY A 120 -24.38 0.21 -0.13
N ASP A 121 -23.49 -0.09 0.82
CA ASP A 121 -22.83 0.89 1.68
C ASP A 121 -22.21 2.03 0.85
N ASP A 122 -22.10 3.23 1.43
CA ASP A 122 -21.48 4.42 0.80
C ASP A 122 -20.05 4.15 0.27
N ASP A 123 -19.44 3.04 0.68
CA ASP A 123 -18.10 2.57 0.31
C ASP A 123 -18.05 1.99 -1.12
N ASP A 124 -19.09 1.27 -1.56
CA ASP A 124 -19.15 0.66 -2.90
C ASP A 124 -19.16 1.73 -4.01
N GLY A 125 -19.88 2.83 -3.78
CA GLY A 125 -19.93 3.96 -4.70
C GLY A 125 -18.58 4.66 -4.84
N GLN A 126 -17.88 4.86 -3.72
CA GLN A 126 -16.55 5.48 -3.71
C GLN A 126 -15.51 4.59 -4.40
N ASN A 127 -15.57 3.27 -4.21
CA ASN A 127 -14.70 2.32 -4.89
C ASN A 127 -14.92 2.32 -6.42
N ASN A 128 -16.18 2.38 -6.86
CA ASN A 128 -16.52 2.47 -8.28
C ASN A 128 -16.02 3.78 -8.92
N ASP A 129 -16.17 4.91 -8.23
CA ASP A 129 -15.65 6.20 -8.69
C ASP A 129 -14.12 6.18 -8.77
N ARG A 130 -13.44 5.56 -7.80
CA ARG A 130 -11.98 5.34 -7.82
C ARG A 130 -11.56 4.46 -8.99
N ALA A 131 -12.30 3.40 -9.28
CA ALA A 131 -12.00 2.49 -10.38
C ALA A 131 -12.08 3.16 -11.75
N ALA A 132 -13.07 4.06 -11.94
CA ALA A 132 -13.23 4.82 -13.17
C ALA A 132 -12.11 5.87 -13.42
N ARG A 133 -11.32 6.23 -12.39
CA ARG A 133 -10.24 7.24 -12.48
C ARG A 133 -9.15 6.81 -13.45
N TRP A 134 -8.77 5.53 -13.42
CA TRP A 134 -7.77 5.00 -14.33
C TRP A 134 -8.19 5.18 -15.79
N PHE A 135 -9.42 4.77 -16.11
CA PHE A 135 -9.95 4.87 -17.46
C PHE A 135 -10.01 6.33 -17.95
N SER A 136 -10.46 7.24 -17.09
CA SER A 136 -10.49 8.68 -17.39
C SER A 136 -9.08 9.25 -17.59
N GLY A 137 -8.11 8.86 -16.76
CA GLY A 137 -6.70 9.22 -16.91
C GLY A 137 -6.10 8.75 -18.23
N LEU A 138 -6.39 7.51 -18.64
CA LEU A 138 -5.97 6.95 -19.93
C LEU A 138 -6.58 7.69 -21.12
N MET A 139 -7.87 8.06 -21.04
CA MET A 139 -8.53 8.82 -22.10
C MET A 139 -7.86 10.20 -22.30
N GLU A 140 -7.54 10.90 -21.21
CA GLU A 140 -6.83 12.17 -21.30
C GLU A 140 -5.38 12.00 -21.79
N LEU A 141 -4.69 10.92 -21.40
CA LEU A 141 -3.39 10.57 -21.94
C LEU A 141 -3.45 10.36 -23.47
N GLY A 142 -4.44 9.61 -23.95
CA GLY A 142 -4.62 9.32 -25.37
C GLY A 142 -4.93 10.54 -26.23
N ARG A 143 -5.49 11.59 -25.64
CA ARG A 143 -5.70 12.88 -26.34
C ARG A 143 -4.41 13.68 -26.53
N ARG A 144 -3.38 13.45 -25.70
CA ARG A 144 -2.16 14.28 -25.65
C ARG A 144 -0.90 13.55 -26.10
N PHE A 145 -0.91 12.22 -26.03
CA PHE A 145 0.22 11.36 -26.37
C PHE A 145 -0.25 10.21 -27.26
N LYS A 146 0.70 9.61 -27.98
CA LYS A 146 0.41 8.45 -28.84
C LYS A 146 0.48 7.17 -28.00
N LEU A 147 -0.63 6.81 -27.36
CA LEU A 147 -0.76 5.53 -26.65
C LEU A 147 -0.62 4.38 -27.65
N THR A 148 0.42 3.57 -27.48
CA THR A 148 0.74 2.46 -28.40
C THR A 148 0.05 1.17 -27.94
N ALA A 149 0.13 0.87 -26.65
CA ALA A 149 -0.56 -0.24 -26.03
C ALA A 149 -0.73 0.02 -24.53
N VAL A 150 -1.74 -0.62 -23.95
CA VAL A 150 -2.00 -0.68 -22.51
C VAL A 150 -2.02 -2.16 -22.14
N TYR A 151 -1.13 -2.56 -21.24
CA TYR A 151 -1.10 -3.90 -20.68
C TYR A 151 -1.62 -3.88 -19.25
N ASP A 152 -2.77 -4.52 -19.04
CA ASP A 152 -3.35 -4.72 -17.73
C ASP A 152 -2.86 -6.06 -17.16
N LEU A 153 -2.24 -6.02 -15.99
CA LEU A 153 -1.79 -7.18 -15.23
C LEU A 153 -2.61 -7.27 -13.95
N SER A 154 -3.17 -8.43 -13.65
CA SER A 154 -3.92 -8.66 -12.41
C SER A 154 -3.95 -10.14 -12.07
N ALA A 155 -3.81 -10.45 -10.77
CA ALA A 155 -4.03 -11.79 -10.25
C ALA A 155 -5.53 -12.16 -10.16
N THR A 156 -6.42 -11.17 -10.21
CA THR A 156 -7.86 -11.31 -10.02
C THR A 156 -8.62 -10.54 -11.11
N PRO A 157 -8.52 -10.93 -12.40
CA PRO A 157 -9.05 -10.15 -13.52
C PRO A 157 -10.59 -10.27 -13.68
N TYR A 158 -11.34 -10.05 -12.60
CA TYR A 158 -12.79 -10.17 -12.56
C TYR A 158 -13.45 -8.99 -11.83
N PHE A 159 -14.73 -8.77 -12.13
CA PHE A 159 -15.51 -7.73 -11.49
C PHE A 159 -15.86 -8.08 -10.04
N LEU A 160 -15.61 -7.12 -9.13
CA LEU A 160 -16.04 -7.21 -7.74
C LEU A 160 -17.56 -7.03 -7.61
N SER A 161 -18.12 -7.52 -6.51
CA SER A 161 -19.50 -7.20 -6.13
C SER A 161 -19.65 -5.67 -5.99
N GLY A 162 -20.79 -5.12 -6.42
CA GLY A 162 -21.04 -3.67 -6.38
C GLY A 162 -20.59 -2.88 -7.63
N SER A 163 -19.81 -3.49 -8.53
CA SER A 163 -19.31 -2.86 -9.78
C SER A 163 -20.38 -2.57 -10.87
N GLY A 164 -21.60 -3.12 -10.69
CA GLY A 164 -22.66 -3.11 -11.70
C GLY A 164 -22.53 -4.22 -12.77
N TYR A 165 -21.48 -5.03 -12.71
CA TYR A 165 -21.31 -6.27 -13.49
C TYR A 165 -21.66 -7.49 -12.64
N ARG A 166 -21.72 -8.67 -13.26
CA ARG A 166 -21.90 -9.91 -12.50
C ARG A 166 -20.62 -10.16 -11.70
N ALA A 167 -20.76 -10.37 -10.39
CA ALA A 167 -19.60 -10.66 -9.54
C ALA A 167 -18.86 -11.91 -10.06
N TYR A 168 -17.53 -11.84 -10.02
CA TYR A 168 -16.60 -12.89 -10.51
C TYR A 168 -16.65 -13.15 -12.02
N GLU A 169 -17.29 -12.28 -12.80
CA GLU A 169 -17.18 -12.28 -14.26
C GLU A 169 -15.82 -11.73 -14.67
N LEU A 170 -15.08 -12.45 -15.52
CA LEU A 170 -13.79 -12.01 -16.03
C LEU A 170 -13.93 -10.74 -16.86
N PHE A 171 -12.88 -9.91 -16.89
CA PHE A 171 -12.85 -8.77 -17.77
C PHE A 171 -12.90 -9.21 -19.24
N PRO A 172 -13.69 -8.54 -20.09
CA PRO A 172 -13.87 -8.96 -21.48
C PRO A 172 -12.61 -8.79 -22.34
N TRP A 173 -11.57 -8.11 -21.83
CA TRP A 173 -10.29 -7.91 -22.51
C TRP A 173 -9.16 -8.81 -21.99
N VAL A 174 -9.47 -9.83 -21.17
CA VAL A 174 -8.46 -10.84 -20.80
C VAL A 174 -8.02 -11.59 -22.06
N VAL A 175 -6.73 -11.50 -22.37
CA VAL A 175 -6.12 -12.18 -23.53
C VAL A 175 -5.46 -13.50 -23.11
N MET A 176 -4.89 -13.55 -21.91
CA MET A 176 -4.19 -14.69 -21.36
C MET A 176 -4.52 -14.79 -19.86
N ASP A 177 -4.83 -16.01 -19.42
CA ASP A 177 -5.01 -16.35 -18.01
C ASP A 177 -4.03 -17.48 -17.66
N PHE A 178 -3.40 -17.37 -16.49
CA PHE A 178 -2.51 -18.38 -15.93
C PHE A 178 -2.91 -18.56 -14.47
N GLY A 179 -3.82 -19.50 -14.25
CA GLY A 179 -4.48 -19.71 -12.98
C GLY A 179 -3.55 -20.26 -11.89
N LEU A 180 -4.06 -20.23 -10.66
CA LEU A 180 -3.34 -20.74 -9.50
C LEU A 180 -3.04 -22.24 -9.61
N VAL A 181 -3.93 -23.02 -10.25
CA VAL A 181 -3.74 -24.46 -10.42
C VAL A 181 -2.55 -24.75 -11.33
N GLU A 182 -2.52 -24.12 -12.50
CA GLU A 182 -1.43 -24.23 -13.46
C GLU A 182 -0.11 -23.73 -12.87
N ALA A 183 -0.16 -22.66 -12.08
CA ALA A 183 1.01 -22.15 -11.36
C ALA A 183 1.55 -23.16 -10.33
N ILE A 184 0.67 -23.90 -9.63
CA ILE A 184 1.06 -24.95 -8.69
C ILE A 184 1.66 -26.14 -9.43
N GLU A 185 0.99 -26.61 -10.49
CA GLU A 185 1.41 -27.78 -11.26
C GLU A 185 2.73 -27.55 -12.01
N SER A 186 2.98 -26.32 -12.46
CA SER A 186 4.26 -25.90 -13.07
C SER A 186 5.39 -25.69 -12.05
N GLY A 187 5.09 -25.77 -10.75
CA GLY A 187 6.06 -25.55 -9.67
C GLY A 187 6.51 -24.09 -9.53
N LEU A 188 5.78 -23.14 -10.12
CA LEU A 188 6.08 -21.71 -10.04
C LEU A 188 5.64 -21.10 -8.70
N VAL A 189 4.58 -21.65 -8.10
CA VAL A 189 4.10 -21.21 -6.77
C VAL A 189 4.11 -22.36 -5.77
N LYS A 190 4.14 -22.00 -4.49
CA LYS A 190 4.08 -22.97 -3.39
C LYS A 190 2.65 -23.46 -3.20
N ILE A 191 2.51 -24.73 -2.89
CA ILE A 191 1.23 -25.32 -2.47
C ILE A 191 0.86 -24.71 -1.11
N PRO A 192 -0.32 -24.09 -0.96
CA PRO A 192 -0.77 -23.59 0.32
C PRO A 192 -1.00 -24.77 1.27
N PHE A 193 -0.33 -24.76 2.42
CA PHE A 193 -0.58 -25.75 3.47
C PHE A 193 -1.66 -25.21 4.40
N LEU A 194 -2.84 -25.82 4.36
CA LEU A 194 -3.93 -25.52 5.30
C LEU A 194 -3.69 -26.27 6.62
N PRO A 195 -4.05 -25.67 7.78
CA PRO A 195 -3.98 -26.38 9.06
C PRO A 195 -4.85 -27.64 9.01
N GLY A 196 -4.23 -28.82 8.99
CA GLY A 196 -4.94 -30.10 9.01
C GLY A 196 -5.29 -30.61 10.42
N ARG A 197 -4.67 -30.02 11.45
CA ARG A 197 -4.90 -30.30 12.87
C ARG A 197 -4.60 -29.03 13.67
N ASP A 198 -5.33 -28.83 14.76
CA ASP A 198 -4.99 -27.84 15.78
C ASP A 198 -5.07 -28.48 17.18
N ASN A 199 -4.68 -27.73 18.21
CA ASN A 199 -4.73 -28.19 19.60
C ASN A 199 -6.14 -28.09 20.22
N THR A 200 -7.19 -27.86 19.43
CA THR A 200 -8.55 -27.81 19.96
C THR A 200 -9.14 -29.22 20.10
N GLN A 201 -10.13 -29.38 20.99
CA GLN A 201 -10.80 -30.66 21.22
C GLN A 201 -11.80 -31.04 20.10
N GLN A 202 -11.89 -30.27 19.01
CA GLN A 202 -12.79 -30.57 17.91
C GLN A 202 -12.19 -31.65 16.99
N LEU A 203 -12.96 -32.72 16.78
CA LEU A 203 -12.51 -33.93 16.09
C LEU A 203 -12.71 -33.87 14.56
N ASP A 204 -13.64 -33.04 14.07
CA ASP A 204 -14.09 -33.08 12.67
C ASP A 204 -13.38 -32.06 11.76
N MET A 205 -13.19 -30.82 12.21
CA MET A 205 -12.54 -29.74 11.45
C MET A 205 -11.66 -28.91 12.37
N PRO A 206 -10.42 -28.55 11.96
CA PRO A 206 -9.58 -27.64 12.74
C PRO A 206 -10.25 -26.27 12.86
N VAL A 207 -10.51 -25.82 14.09
CA VAL A 207 -11.00 -24.48 14.43
C VAL A 207 -10.14 -23.38 13.78
N LEU A 208 -8.82 -23.60 13.71
CA LEU A 208 -7.90 -22.65 13.08
C LEU A 208 -8.15 -22.45 11.57
N LEU A 209 -8.77 -23.42 10.88
CA LEU A 209 -9.11 -23.29 9.47
C LEU A 209 -10.17 -22.20 9.25
N ASN A 210 -11.15 -22.12 10.15
CA ASN A 210 -12.23 -21.14 10.13
C ASN A 210 -12.10 -20.13 11.28
N LEU A 211 -10.86 -19.77 11.64
CA LEU A 211 -10.56 -18.95 12.82
C LEU A 211 -11.43 -17.69 12.89
N TYR A 212 -11.60 -16.99 11.76
CA TYR A 212 -12.37 -15.74 11.69
C TYR A 212 -13.81 -15.92 12.18
N ASP A 213 -14.50 -16.98 11.75
CA ASP A 213 -15.90 -17.23 12.14
C ASP A 213 -16.06 -17.45 13.64
N HIS A 214 -15.02 -17.97 14.29
CA HIS A 214 -15.03 -18.24 15.72
C HIS A 214 -14.59 -17.03 16.56
N ILE A 215 -13.83 -16.07 16.00
CA ILE A 215 -13.35 -14.89 16.74
C ILE A 215 -14.14 -13.61 16.44
N LYS A 216 -14.91 -13.54 15.34
CA LYS A 216 -15.52 -12.28 14.84
C LYS A 216 -16.38 -11.54 15.86
N ASP A 217 -17.09 -12.26 16.73
CA ASP A 217 -17.95 -11.65 17.75
C ASP A 217 -17.15 -11.06 18.93
N GLY A 218 -15.93 -11.55 19.16
CA GLY A 218 -15.02 -11.06 20.21
C GLY A 218 -14.03 -10.01 19.72
N LEU A 219 -13.98 -9.71 18.42
CA LEU A 219 -13.08 -8.71 17.87
C LEU A 219 -13.55 -7.28 18.21
N PRO A 220 -12.61 -6.34 18.39
CA PRO A 220 -12.95 -4.92 18.59
C PRO A 220 -13.70 -4.38 17.37
N GLY A 221 -14.91 -3.87 17.60
CA GLY A 221 -15.84 -3.44 16.54
C GLY A 221 -16.87 -4.50 16.10
N GLY A 222 -16.87 -5.69 16.71
CA GLY A 222 -17.89 -6.73 16.53
C GLY A 222 -19.30 -6.30 17.00
N SER A 223 -20.31 -7.11 16.67
CA SER A 223 -21.74 -6.75 16.75
C SER A 223 -22.16 -6.09 18.09
N ARG A 224 -23.16 -5.21 18.01
CA ARG A 224 -23.74 -4.39 19.12
C ARG A 224 -24.10 -5.20 20.38
N ARG A 225 -24.23 -6.54 20.28
CA ARG A 225 -24.51 -7.46 21.39
C ARG A 225 -23.29 -7.78 22.27
N ALA A 226 -22.07 -7.82 21.71
CA ALA A 226 -20.84 -8.05 22.48
C ALA A 226 -20.44 -6.86 23.36
N ARG A 227 -20.86 -5.64 22.97
CA ARG A 227 -20.63 -4.40 23.73
C ARG A 227 -21.30 -4.39 25.10
N LYS A 228 -22.32 -5.22 25.32
CA LYS A 228 -23.10 -5.28 26.58
C LYS A 228 -22.55 -6.30 27.58
N THR A 229 -21.78 -7.29 27.13
CA THR A 229 -21.19 -8.34 27.98
C THR A 229 -19.73 -8.08 28.36
N ALA A 230 -19.02 -7.21 27.62
CA ALA A 230 -17.65 -6.79 27.95
C ALA A 230 -17.57 -5.48 28.78
N ALA A 231 -18.70 -4.90 29.19
CA ALA A 231 -18.72 -3.80 30.13
C ALA A 231 -18.52 -4.36 31.56
N ALA A 232 -17.26 -4.61 31.93
CA ALA A 232 -16.91 -4.69 33.35
C ALA A 232 -17.14 -3.32 34.00
N PRO A 233 -17.67 -3.26 35.24
CA PRO A 233 -17.80 -2.01 35.97
C PRO A 233 -16.41 -1.57 36.45
N ASP A 234 -16.21 -0.26 36.54
CA ASP A 234 -15.01 0.42 37.05
C ASP A 234 -13.70 0.26 36.25
N SER A 235 -13.43 1.25 35.40
CA SER A 235 -12.11 1.86 35.41
C SER A 235 -12.24 3.37 35.21
N SER A 236 -11.65 4.10 36.14
CA SER A 236 -11.36 5.52 36.08
C SER A 236 -10.71 5.90 34.73
N PRO A 237 -10.76 7.17 34.29
CA PRO A 237 -10.09 7.59 33.08
C PRO A 237 -8.57 7.49 33.28
N THR A 238 -7.99 6.33 33.04
CA THR A 238 -6.54 6.17 32.96
C THR A 238 -6.07 6.84 31.68
N THR A 239 -5.37 7.96 31.83
CA THR A 239 -4.62 8.65 30.79
C THR A 239 -3.53 7.71 30.27
N GLY A 240 -3.82 6.98 29.18
CA GLY A 240 -2.86 6.06 28.54
C GLY A 240 -3.56 5.05 27.65
N GLU A 241 -2.89 4.62 26.57
CA GLU A 241 -3.44 3.65 25.63
C GLU A 241 -3.66 2.28 26.32
N PRO A 242 -4.86 1.66 26.21
CA PRO A 242 -5.17 0.41 26.89
C PRO A 242 -4.40 -0.78 26.27
N PRO A 243 -4.20 -1.88 27.03
CA PRO A 243 -3.62 -3.13 26.51
C PRO A 243 -4.40 -3.67 25.30
N PRO A 244 -3.73 -4.44 24.41
CA PRO A 244 -4.37 -4.97 23.22
C PRO A 244 -5.56 -5.86 23.56
N GLN A 245 -6.71 -5.58 22.96
CA GLN A 245 -7.96 -6.31 23.19
C GLN A 245 -8.18 -7.35 22.08
N LEU A 246 -7.65 -8.55 22.28
CA LEU A 246 -7.75 -9.66 21.32
C LEU A 246 -8.40 -10.89 21.97
N PRO A 247 -9.24 -11.65 21.25
CA PRO A 247 -9.78 -12.92 21.73
C PRO A 247 -8.66 -13.91 22.09
N GLY A 248 -8.78 -14.64 23.21
CA GLY A 248 -7.76 -15.60 23.64
C GLY A 248 -7.46 -16.72 22.62
N MET A 249 -8.46 -17.08 21.81
CA MET A 249 -8.28 -18.01 20.70
C MET A 249 -7.42 -17.46 19.56
N LEU A 250 -7.51 -16.15 19.28
CA LEU A 250 -6.62 -15.49 18.32
C LEU A 250 -5.18 -15.48 18.84
N ILE A 251 -4.99 -15.19 20.13
CA ILE A 251 -3.66 -15.26 20.78
C ILE A 251 -3.09 -16.67 20.68
N SER A 252 -3.89 -17.69 21.03
CA SER A 252 -3.48 -19.11 20.93
C SER A 252 -3.15 -19.54 19.50
N ALA A 253 -3.81 -18.95 18.50
CA ALA A 253 -3.50 -19.19 17.09
C ALA A 253 -2.18 -18.52 16.69
N LEU A 254 -1.97 -17.26 17.10
CA LEU A 254 -0.72 -16.53 16.87
C LEU A 254 0.47 -17.26 17.49
N ASP A 255 0.33 -17.80 18.70
CA ASP A 255 1.37 -18.59 19.37
C ASP A 255 1.74 -19.85 18.57
N GLN A 256 0.74 -20.56 18.05
CA GLN A 256 0.96 -21.75 17.22
C GLN A 256 1.66 -21.40 15.90
N PHE A 257 1.21 -20.34 15.22
CA PHE A 257 1.81 -19.90 13.96
C PHE A 257 3.23 -19.34 14.16
N HIS A 258 3.48 -18.63 15.27
CA HIS A 258 4.82 -18.18 15.66
C HIS A 258 5.74 -19.37 15.96
N GLY A 259 5.28 -20.40 16.67
CA GLY A 259 6.05 -21.62 16.88
C GLY A 259 6.43 -22.33 15.57
N HIS A 260 5.55 -22.30 14.57
CA HIS A 260 5.88 -22.77 13.23
C HIS A 260 6.90 -21.88 12.53
N TYR A 261 6.74 -20.55 12.61
CA TYR A 261 7.69 -19.57 12.09
C TYR A 261 9.09 -19.78 12.66
N GLN A 262 9.23 -19.93 13.99
CA GLN A 262 10.51 -20.18 14.64
C GLN A 262 11.17 -21.47 14.14
N ARG A 263 10.38 -22.53 13.94
CA ARG A 263 10.89 -23.79 13.38
C ARG A 263 11.41 -23.62 11.97
N MET A 264 10.70 -22.85 11.13
CA MET A 264 11.14 -22.53 9.77
C MET A 264 12.40 -21.66 9.77
N LEU A 265 12.45 -20.66 10.66
CA LEU A 265 13.60 -19.78 10.82
C LEU A 265 14.85 -20.56 11.23
N ARG A 266 14.73 -21.49 12.19
CA ARG A 266 15.82 -22.36 12.66
C ARG A 266 16.27 -23.40 11.65
N ARG A 267 15.38 -23.83 10.74
CA ARG A 267 15.71 -24.80 9.68
C ARG A 267 16.55 -24.21 8.56
N ARG A 268 16.70 -22.88 8.50
CA ARG A 268 17.55 -22.24 7.51
C ARG A 268 18.99 -22.67 7.70
N ARG A 269 19.62 -23.15 6.64
CA ARG A 269 20.98 -23.71 6.66
C ARG A 269 22.01 -22.82 5.97
N GLY A 270 21.58 -21.82 5.19
CA GLY A 270 22.47 -20.97 4.42
C GLY A 270 22.18 -19.47 4.54
N LEU A 271 23.21 -18.65 4.38
CA LEU A 271 23.12 -17.18 4.31
C LEU A 271 22.26 -16.69 3.13
N PHE A 272 22.11 -17.52 2.09
CA PHE A 272 21.39 -17.20 0.86
C PHE A 272 19.92 -17.65 0.86
N GLU A 273 19.45 -18.35 1.90
CA GLU A 273 18.03 -18.73 1.99
C GLU A 273 17.20 -17.55 2.48
N THR A 274 16.14 -17.19 1.76
CA THR A 274 15.24 -16.09 2.16
C THR A 274 14.59 -16.39 3.52
N PRO A 275 14.61 -15.43 4.48
CA PRO A 275 13.91 -15.60 5.75
C PRO A 275 12.40 -15.84 5.55
N PRO A 276 11.74 -16.61 6.43
CA PRO A 276 10.28 -16.67 6.42
C PRO A 276 9.68 -15.29 6.72
N VAL A 277 8.51 -15.05 6.16
CA VAL A 277 7.70 -13.85 6.41
C VAL A 277 6.42 -14.27 7.12
N PHE A 278 5.98 -13.46 8.08
CA PHE A 278 4.73 -13.65 8.81
C PHE A 278 3.76 -12.55 8.41
N ILE A 279 2.64 -12.91 7.78
CA ILE A 279 1.64 -11.95 7.27
C ILE A 279 0.33 -12.20 8.00
N VAL A 280 -0.23 -11.13 8.59
CA VAL A 280 -1.57 -11.16 9.20
C VAL A 280 -2.47 -10.20 8.44
N VAL A 281 -3.51 -10.74 7.79
CA VAL A 281 -4.53 -9.95 7.10
C VAL A 281 -5.73 -9.82 8.03
N CYS A 282 -6.09 -8.59 8.39
CA CYS A 282 -7.22 -8.31 9.28
C CYS A 282 -8.40 -7.73 8.50
N ALA A 283 -9.61 -7.98 9.00
CA ALA A 283 -10.84 -7.51 8.35
C ALA A 283 -11.03 -5.98 8.40
N ASN A 284 -10.43 -5.29 9.38
CA ASN A 284 -10.51 -3.83 9.51
C ASN A 284 -9.27 -3.23 10.20
N THR A 285 -9.15 -1.91 10.13
CA THR A 285 -8.01 -1.14 10.66
C THR A 285 -7.95 -1.09 12.19
N VAL A 286 -9.07 -1.31 12.87
CA VAL A 286 -9.11 -1.37 14.34
C VAL A 286 -8.48 -2.67 14.83
N VAL A 287 -8.88 -3.80 14.26
CA VAL A 287 -8.33 -5.12 14.57
C VAL A 287 -6.86 -5.18 14.19
N SER A 288 -6.46 -4.63 13.03
CA SER A 288 -5.04 -4.64 12.63
C SER A 288 -4.16 -3.84 13.60
N LYS A 289 -4.65 -2.72 14.13
CA LYS A 289 -3.94 -1.95 15.18
C LYS A 289 -3.78 -2.75 16.47
N GLU A 290 -4.82 -3.44 16.92
CA GLU A 290 -4.76 -4.23 18.15
C GLU A 290 -3.84 -5.45 18.00
N VAL A 291 -3.87 -6.12 16.85
CA VAL A 291 -2.92 -7.19 16.50
C VAL A 291 -1.49 -6.66 16.41
N TYR A 292 -1.31 -5.51 15.76
CA TYR A 292 0.01 -4.87 15.65
C TYR A 292 0.58 -4.52 17.03
N LYS A 293 -0.22 -3.93 17.93
CA LYS A 293 0.20 -3.65 19.32
C LYS A 293 0.66 -4.91 20.05
N HIS A 294 -0.08 -6.00 19.89
CA HIS A 294 0.24 -7.29 20.53
C HIS A 294 1.56 -7.88 20.01
N ILE A 295 1.80 -7.81 18.69
CA ILE A 295 2.97 -8.43 18.04
C ILE A 295 4.21 -7.52 18.09
N ALA A 296 4.06 -6.25 17.72
CA ALA A 296 5.17 -5.30 17.62
C ALA A 296 5.57 -4.70 18.98
N GLY A 297 4.62 -4.56 19.91
CA GLY A 297 4.75 -3.77 21.12
C GLY A 297 4.22 -2.35 20.94
N TYR A 298 4.07 -1.62 22.05
CA TYR A 298 3.48 -0.28 22.09
C TYR A 298 4.01 0.53 23.27
N GLU A 299 3.83 1.85 23.22
CA GLU A 299 4.17 2.77 24.29
C GLU A 299 2.89 3.22 25.01
N ARG A 300 2.93 3.26 26.34
CA ARG A 300 1.81 3.70 27.17
C ARG A 300 2.24 4.84 28.07
N THR A 301 1.52 5.95 28.02
CA THR A 301 1.67 7.03 29.01
C THR A 301 1.07 6.58 30.34
N LEU A 302 1.82 6.76 31.42
CA LEU A 302 1.40 6.49 32.78
C LEU A 302 0.70 7.74 33.37
N PRO A 303 -0.07 7.59 34.47
CA PRO A 303 -0.77 8.71 35.10
C PRO A 303 0.15 9.85 35.59
N ASP A 304 1.43 9.56 35.79
CA ASP A 304 2.48 10.52 36.17
C ASP A 304 3.08 11.29 34.96
N GLY A 305 2.60 11.02 33.74
CA GLY A 305 3.09 11.61 32.50
C GLY A 305 4.34 10.93 31.92
N SER A 306 4.91 9.94 32.61
CA SER A 306 6.03 9.15 32.08
C SER A 306 5.55 8.15 31.01
N THR A 307 6.43 7.78 30.08
CA THR A 307 6.10 6.81 29.02
C THR A 307 6.72 5.47 29.36
N MET A 308 5.89 4.41 29.37
CA MET A 308 6.31 3.03 29.58
C MET A 308 6.17 2.26 28.27
N THR A 309 7.28 1.73 27.78
CA THR A 309 7.29 0.84 26.62
C THR A 309 6.97 -0.59 27.03
N VAL A 310 6.06 -1.21 26.30
CA VAL A 310 5.69 -2.62 26.39
C VAL A 310 6.20 -3.33 25.14
N PRO A 311 7.20 -4.23 25.24
CA PRO A 311 7.65 -5.00 24.09
C PRO A 311 6.55 -5.95 23.61
N GLY A 312 6.64 -6.35 22.35
CA GLY A 312 5.73 -7.29 21.72
C GLY A 312 5.85 -8.69 22.31
N CYS A 313 4.82 -9.52 22.13
CA CYS A 313 4.77 -10.86 22.71
C CYS A 313 5.80 -11.84 22.12
N TYR A 314 6.33 -11.55 20.93
CA TYR A 314 7.30 -12.39 20.23
C TYR A 314 8.58 -11.60 19.95
N GLU A 315 9.73 -12.07 20.45
CA GLU A 315 11.01 -11.35 20.36
C GLU A 315 11.44 -11.08 18.91
N GLU A 316 11.21 -12.02 18.00
CA GLU A 316 11.53 -11.89 16.58
C GLU A 316 10.66 -10.84 15.88
N PHE A 317 9.48 -10.55 16.41
CA PHE A 317 8.52 -9.62 15.84
C PHE A 317 8.42 -8.30 16.61
N SER A 318 9.02 -8.19 17.79
CA SER A 318 8.95 -6.95 18.54
C SER A 318 9.81 -5.84 17.91
N ASN A 319 9.21 -4.66 17.81
CA ASN A 319 9.86 -3.43 17.40
C ASN A 319 10.68 -2.77 18.52
N PHE A 320 10.61 -3.31 19.74
CA PHE A 320 11.37 -2.84 20.89
C PHE A 320 12.31 -3.93 21.38
N ASP A 321 13.47 -3.53 21.89
CA ASP A 321 14.41 -4.45 22.51
C ASP A 321 13.86 -4.92 23.88
N PRO A 322 13.85 -6.23 24.17
CA PRO A 322 13.21 -6.76 25.38
C PRO A 322 13.90 -6.33 26.69
N VAL A 323 15.19 -5.99 26.62
CA VAL A 323 15.99 -5.62 27.81
C VAL A 323 16.03 -4.12 27.98
N THR A 324 16.45 -3.39 26.95
CA THR A 324 16.64 -1.94 26.99
C THR A 324 15.34 -1.16 26.79
N ARG A 325 14.29 -1.82 26.27
CA ARG A 325 12.99 -1.23 25.90
C ARG A 325 13.08 -0.11 24.87
N GLN A 326 14.23 0.05 24.21
CA GLN A 326 14.39 1.04 23.15
C GLN A 326 13.83 0.52 21.82
N PRO A 327 13.30 1.40 20.96
CA PRO A 327 12.93 1.04 19.60
C PRO A 327 14.13 0.47 18.85
N ARG A 328 13.93 -0.63 18.13
CA ARG A 328 14.94 -1.19 17.23
C ARG A 328 15.12 -0.27 16.03
N SER A 329 16.36 -0.11 15.58
CA SER A 329 16.68 0.69 14.38
C SER A 329 16.02 0.15 13.12
N ARG A 330 15.88 -1.18 13.02
CA ARG A 330 15.15 -1.87 11.95
C ARG A 330 13.97 -2.62 12.58
N PRO A 331 12.76 -2.04 12.58
CA PRO A 331 11.59 -2.68 13.19
C PRO A 331 11.17 -3.92 12.36
N PRO A 332 11.12 -5.13 12.95
CA PRO A 332 10.76 -6.35 12.22
C PRO A 332 9.27 -6.43 11.85
N THR A 333 8.38 -5.71 12.54
CA THR A 333 6.94 -5.74 12.27
C THR A 333 6.46 -4.40 11.73
N LEU A 334 5.71 -4.46 10.63
CA LEU A 334 5.13 -3.31 9.93
C LEU A 334 3.61 -3.40 9.92
N LEU A 335 2.95 -2.27 10.16
CA LEU A 335 1.51 -2.12 9.93
C LEU A 335 1.31 -1.44 8.58
N ILE A 336 0.73 -2.19 7.64
CA ILE A 336 0.37 -1.69 6.31
C ILE A 336 -1.13 -1.46 6.31
N ASP A 337 -1.54 -0.20 6.25
CA ASP A 337 -2.95 0.19 6.11
C ASP A 337 -3.17 0.71 4.68
N SER A 338 -3.87 -0.07 3.87
CA SER A 338 -4.12 0.26 2.45
C SER A 338 -4.84 1.59 2.29
N ALA A 339 -5.76 1.94 3.20
CA ALA A 339 -6.49 3.21 3.14
C ALA A 339 -5.55 4.41 3.40
N ALA A 340 -4.64 4.27 4.37
CA ALA A 340 -3.65 5.31 4.66
C ALA A 340 -2.62 5.48 3.52
N LEU A 341 -2.33 4.41 2.77
CA LEU A 341 -1.45 4.48 1.59
C LEU A 341 -2.12 5.16 0.40
N ASP A 342 -3.42 4.96 0.20
CA ASP A 342 -4.20 5.60 -0.88
C ASP A 342 -4.46 7.09 -0.62
N GLU A 343 -4.65 7.48 0.65
CA GLU A 343 -4.84 8.88 1.05
C GLU A 343 -3.54 9.69 1.08
N ALA A 344 -2.37 9.03 1.12
CA ALA A 344 -1.03 9.64 1.17
C ALA A 344 -0.56 10.29 -0.15
N THR A 345 -1.48 10.85 -0.95
CA THR A 345 -1.16 11.68 -2.13
C THR A 345 -0.47 13.00 -1.76
N VAL A 346 -0.50 13.36 -0.47
CA VAL A 346 0.37 14.37 0.16
C VAL A 346 1.38 13.61 1.03
N ILE A 347 2.67 13.97 0.95
CA ILE A 347 3.71 13.45 1.84
C ILE A 347 3.37 13.92 3.27
N ASP A 348 2.52 13.17 3.96
CA ASP A 348 2.10 13.45 5.32
C ASP A 348 3.03 12.76 6.33
N GLU A 349 3.00 13.17 7.59
CA GLU A 349 3.81 12.58 8.67
C GLU A 349 3.58 11.07 8.82
N ALA A 350 2.36 10.60 8.54
CA ALA A 350 2.02 9.18 8.55
C ALA A 350 2.73 8.41 7.43
N PHE A 351 2.75 8.95 6.20
CA PHE A 351 3.46 8.36 5.07
C PHE A 351 4.97 8.40 5.30
N ASN A 352 5.51 9.50 5.83
CA ASN A 352 6.92 9.58 6.19
C ASN A 352 7.31 8.58 7.28
N ARG A 353 6.41 8.27 8.23
CA ARG A 353 6.64 7.26 9.26
C ARG A 353 6.66 5.85 8.68
N ILE A 354 5.70 5.52 7.80
CA ILE A 354 5.64 4.23 7.10
C ILE A 354 6.82 4.08 6.15
N ALA A 355 7.12 5.11 5.34
CA ALA A 355 8.26 5.12 4.43
C ALA A 355 9.60 5.01 5.18
N ARG A 356 9.78 5.69 6.33
CA ARG A 356 10.93 5.47 7.22
C ARG A 356 11.04 3.99 7.59
N GLN A 357 9.96 3.38 8.05
CA GLN A 357 9.96 1.96 8.42
C GLN A 357 10.30 1.04 7.23
N PHE A 358 9.82 1.33 6.01
CA PHE A 358 10.16 0.59 4.79
C PHE A 358 11.63 0.74 4.37
N PHE A 359 12.18 1.96 4.40
CA PHE A 359 13.58 2.23 4.01
C PHE A 359 14.58 1.63 5.01
N PHE A 360 14.28 1.65 6.31
CA PHE A 360 15.11 1.00 7.33
C PHE A 360 15.07 -0.54 7.23
N CYS A 361 14.07 -1.14 6.59
CA CYS A 361 14.05 -2.59 6.34
C CYS A 361 14.88 -3.03 5.12
N GLY A 362 15.31 -2.10 4.25
CA GLY A 362 15.93 -2.44 2.95
C GLY A 362 17.34 -1.87 2.68
N GLY A 363 17.80 -0.84 3.39
CA GLY A 363 19.13 -0.23 3.19
C GLY A 363 20.03 -0.34 4.41
N ASP A 364 21.34 -0.52 4.20
CA ASP A 364 22.34 -0.64 5.28
C ASP A 364 22.78 0.71 5.90
N GLY A 365 21.91 1.71 5.88
CA GLY A 365 22.18 3.01 6.50
C GLY A 365 21.01 3.99 6.45
N ASP A 366 21.22 5.19 7.00
CA ASP A 366 20.29 6.35 7.02
C ASP A 366 20.03 6.92 5.62
N GLU A 367 19.54 6.09 4.70
CA GLU A 367 19.18 6.48 3.33
C GLU A 367 17.93 7.33 3.30
N PHE A 368 17.07 7.25 4.32
CA PHE A 368 15.82 8.01 4.37
C PHE A 368 16.07 9.52 4.40
N ASP A 369 16.96 10.01 5.26
CA ASP A 369 17.19 11.46 5.37
C ASP A 369 17.94 12.01 4.14
N SER A 370 18.82 11.21 3.53
CA SER A 370 19.49 11.57 2.27
C SER A 370 18.50 11.59 1.08
N TRP A 371 17.62 10.59 0.99
CA TRP A 371 16.55 10.52 -0.02
C TRP A 371 15.50 11.63 0.16
N HIS A 372 15.05 11.86 1.39
CA HIS A 372 14.10 12.91 1.73
C HIS A 372 14.71 14.30 1.48
N LYS A 373 16.00 14.49 1.78
CA LYS A 373 16.75 15.71 1.44
C LYS A 373 16.88 15.87 -0.07
N GLY A 374 17.22 14.80 -0.80
CA GLY A 374 17.25 14.78 -2.26
C GLY A 374 15.92 15.19 -2.91
N LEU A 375 14.78 14.72 -2.38
CA LEU A 375 13.45 15.13 -2.83
C LEU A 375 13.16 16.61 -2.57
N ARG A 376 13.52 17.13 -1.38
CA ARG A 376 13.40 18.56 -1.06
C ARG A 376 14.31 19.42 -1.94
N ASP A 377 15.54 18.98 -2.19
CA ASP A 377 16.52 19.68 -3.01
C ASP A 377 16.11 19.66 -4.50
N LEU A 378 15.49 18.58 -4.97
CA LEU A 378 14.88 18.50 -6.30
C LEU A 378 13.66 19.43 -6.43
N ALA A 379 12.87 19.59 -5.37
CA ALA A 379 11.76 20.54 -5.34
C ALA A 379 12.28 21.99 -5.33
N ASN A 380 13.31 22.28 -4.52
CA ASN A 380 13.90 23.62 -4.39
C ASN A 380 14.71 24.05 -5.62
N SER A 381 15.41 23.13 -6.29
CA SER A 381 16.13 23.40 -7.54
C SER A 381 15.19 23.70 -8.71
N LYS A 382 13.99 23.10 -8.73
CA LYS A 382 12.92 23.44 -9.69
C LYS A 382 12.36 24.84 -9.43
N THR A 383 12.26 25.26 -8.17
CA THR A 383 11.83 26.61 -7.80
C THR A 383 12.88 27.66 -8.22
N LYS A 384 14.18 27.39 -8.02
CA LYS A 384 15.27 28.26 -8.49
C LYS A 384 15.34 28.38 -10.01
N ARG A 385 15.24 27.26 -10.75
CA ARG A 385 15.21 27.29 -12.23
C ARG A 385 13.99 28.03 -12.79
N LYS A 386 12.86 28.00 -12.08
CA LYS A 386 11.67 28.77 -12.45
C LYS A 386 11.85 30.27 -12.21
N GLN A 387 12.47 30.65 -11.09
CA GLN A 387 12.80 32.05 -10.79
C GLN A 387 13.86 32.63 -11.74
N GLU A 388 14.86 31.84 -12.14
CA GLU A 388 15.87 32.25 -13.14
C GLU A 388 15.27 32.36 -14.56
N ALA A 389 14.33 31.47 -14.92
CA ALA A 389 13.63 31.56 -16.20
C ALA A 389 12.66 32.74 -16.27
N GLU A 390 11.99 33.10 -15.16
CA GLU A 390 11.14 34.29 -15.08
C GLU A 390 11.98 35.58 -15.14
N LYS A 391 13.18 35.59 -14.56
CA LYS A 391 14.10 36.74 -14.59
C LYS A 391 14.73 36.98 -15.97
N ASN A 392 15.06 35.93 -16.70
CA ASN A 392 15.59 36.01 -18.08
C ASN A 392 14.51 36.26 -19.15
N SER A 393 13.23 36.32 -18.76
CA SER A 393 12.11 36.68 -19.65
C SER A 393 11.62 38.13 -19.45
N ALA A 394 12.24 38.84 -18.50
CA ALA A 394 11.92 40.22 -18.14
C ALA A 394 13.00 41.23 -18.55
N ASP A 395 14.13 40.74 -19.10
CA ASP A 395 15.11 41.49 -19.91
C ASP A 395 14.92 41.08 -21.38
#